data_AF-A0A6J4LGW2-F1
#
_entry.id   AF-A0A6J4LGW2-F1
#
_cell.length_a   1.000
_cell.length_b   1.000
_cell.length_c   1.000
_cell.angle_alpha   90.00
_cell.angle_beta   90.00
_cell.angle_gamma   90.00
#
_symmetry.space_group_name_H-M   'P 1'
#
loop_
_entity.id
_entity.type
_entity.pdbx_description
1 polymer ?
#
loop_
_entity_poly.entity_id
_entity_poly.type
_entity_poly.pdbx_seq_one_letter_code
_entity_poly.pdbx_strand_id
1 'polypeptide(L)'
;MTATATSLTLPDTPAAVLVALRAEQDARRASEVRSMQLAAHWVALHPAAESGDPAGCFQSPKTLAGDGSPVIDEFCIPEVATMLGMTCDSVGSYLTDVIELRYRLPRLWASVLMGDVTPWRARAIAQTTVDLTSQAAAFVDEQTAWCANRLTPSQLVRTVDHARARYMPEALAAEVAAAADKRHVTFVTDQVSYDGTIHLEADLEIPDALGLARAVTDGAARLAGLGSTDTLDGRRATALGDLARHQLAFGFDTDHPVAQTAEQTGKPQPVTKPVTQIVLHAHLPADAILHRNSSDAAAGEPSEVLS
;
A
#
# COMPACT_ATOMS: atom_id res chain seq x y z
N MET A 1 0.25 39.73 -11.31
CA MET A 1 1.48 39.44 -12.06
C MET A 1 1.08 39.14 -13.49
N THR A 2 1.35 40.07 -14.41
CA THR A 2 1.07 39.92 -15.84
C THR A 2 2.05 38.92 -16.42
N ALA A 3 1.58 37.71 -16.73
CA ALA A 3 2.35 36.74 -17.50
C ALA A 3 2.50 37.26 -18.93
N THR A 4 3.66 37.82 -19.25
CA THR A 4 4.02 38.17 -20.63
C THR A 4 4.15 36.86 -21.40
N ALA A 5 3.12 36.51 -22.16
CA ALA A 5 3.17 35.41 -23.12
C ALA A 5 4.24 35.77 -24.17
N THR A 6 5.46 35.29 -23.95
CA THR A 6 6.54 35.40 -24.92
C THR A 6 6.18 34.46 -26.05
N SER A 7 5.78 34.99 -27.20
CA SER A 7 5.59 34.19 -28.40
C SER A 7 6.95 33.64 -28.82
N LEU A 8 7.27 32.42 -28.38
CA LEU A 8 8.46 31.69 -28.79
C LEU A 8 8.36 31.42 -30.29
N THR A 9 9.16 32.16 -31.05
CA THR A 9 9.36 31.93 -32.48
C THR A 9 10.04 30.57 -32.65
N LEU A 10 9.40 29.68 -33.41
CA LEU A 10 9.96 28.35 -33.70
C LEU A 10 11.07 28.47 -34.76
N PRO A 11 12.13 27.65 -34.70
CA PRO A 11 13.18 27.67 -35.72
C PRO A 11 12.70 27.20 -37.10
N ASP A 12 13.19 27.83 -38.17
CA ASP A 12 12.75 27.57 -39.56
C ASP A 12 13.44 26.38 -40.25
N THR A 13 14.41 25.72 -39.60
CA THR A 13 15.15 24.59 -40.20
C THR A 13 15.16 23.35 -39.31
N PRO A 14 15.17 22.13 -39.89
CA PRO A 14 15.21 20.89 -39.10
C PRO A 14 16.40 20.81 -38.14
N ALA A 15 17.59 21.24 -38.56
CA ALA A 15 18.79 21.25 -37.71
C ALA A 15 18.64 22.23 -36.53
N ALA A 16 18.09 23.43 -36.77
CA ALA A 16 17.87 24.41 -35.71
C ALA A 16 16.82 23.93 -34.69
N VAL A 17 15.79 23.19 -35.14
CA VAL A 17 14.81 22.54 -34.25
C VAL A 17 15.49 21.53 -33.33
N LEU A 18 16.39 20.68 -33.86
CA LEU A 18 17.12 19.70 -33.03
C LEU A 18 18.03 20.38 -31.99
N VAL A 19 18.69 21.48 -32.35
CA VAL A 19 19.50 22.29 -31.42
C VAL A 19 18.62 22.92 -30.33
N ALA A 20 17.48 23.50 -30.71
CA ALA A 20 16.54 24.08 -29.74
C ALA A 20 15.97 23.03 -28.79
N LEU A 21 15.58 21.85 -29.31
CA LEU A 21 15.13 20.73 -28.48
C LEU A 21 16.21 20.26 -27.51
N ARG A 22 17.48 20.23 -27.93
CA ARG A 22 18.60 19.88 -27.05
C ARG A 22 18.75 20.90 -25.91
N ALA A 23 18.70 22.20 -26.22
CA ALA A 23 18.78 23.28 -25.24
C ALA A 23 17.63 23.20 -24.21
N GLU A 24 16.40 22.95 -24.66
CA GLU A 24 15.23 22.77 -23.78
C GLU A 24 15.38 21.54 -22.87
N GLN A 25 15.96 20.44 -23.39
CA GLN A 25 16.25 19.25 -22.56
C GLN A 25 17.32 19.54 -21.51
N ASP A 26 18.37 20.25 -21.87
CA ASP A 26 19.45 20.59 -20.94
C ASP A 26 18.97 21.60 -19.87
N ALA A 27 18.13 22.57 -20.23
CA ALA A 27 17.47 23.48 -19.29
C ALA A 27 16.53 22.75 -18.32
N ARG A 28 15.75 21.77 -18.81
CA ARG A 28 14.87 20.96 -17.96
C ARG A 28 15.66 20.11 -16.96
N ARG A 29 16.75 19.48 -17.41
CA ARG A 29 17.65 18.72 -16.52
C ARG A 29 18.25 19.60 -15.44
N ALA A 30 18.74 20.79 -15.80
CA ALA A 30 19.30 21.73 -14.82
C ALA A 30 18.25 22.19 -13.80
N SER A 31 17.01 22.47 -14.26
CA SER A 31 15.89 22.79 -13.38
C SER A 31 15.56 21.63 -12.44
N GLU A 32 15.52 20.39 -12.94
CA GLU A 32 15.24 19.21 -12.13
C GLU A 32 16.33 18.96 -11.07
N VAL A 33 17.61 19.10 -11.43
CA VAL A 33 18.72 19.03 -10.45
C VAL A 33 18.56 20.09 -9.36
N ARG A 34 18.20 21.33 -9.73
CA ARG A 34 17.94 22.40 -8.76
C ARG A 34 16.74 22.08 -7.86
N SER A 35 15.67 21.52 -8.41
CA SER A 35 14.51 21.07 -7.63
C SER A 35 14.87 19.98 -6.63
N MET A 36 15.75 19.04 -6.99
CA MET A 36 16.25 18.03 -6.05
C MET A 36 17.11 18.65 -4.94
N GLN A 37 17.97 19.62 -5.26
CA GLN A 37 18.75 20.34 -4.25
C GLN A 37 17.85 21.10 -3.26
N LEU A 38 16.83 21.80 -3.77
CA LEU A 38 15.85 22.52 -2.95
C LEU A 38 15.04 21.56 -2.08
N ALA A 39 14.57 20.45 -2.63
CA ALA A 39 13.86 19.43 -1.87
C ALA A 39 14.72 18.84 -0.74
N ALA A 40 15.98 18.50 -1.05
CA ALA A 40 16.90 17.98 -0.05
C ALA A 40 17.25 19.02 1.02
N HIS A 41 17.32 20.31 0.65
CA HIS A 41 17.52 21.40 1.60
C HIS A 41 16.29 21.63 2.47
N TRP A 42 15.09 21.60 1.89
CA TRP A 42 13.83 21.70 2.61
C TRP A 42 13.72 20.66 3.73
N VAL A 43 13.99 19.39 3.40
CA VAL A 43 14.03 18.29 4.38
C VAL A 43 15.03 18.59 5.50
N ALA A 44 16.22 19.11 5.18
CA ALA A 44 17.23 19.46 6.18
C ALA A 44 16.82 20.63 7.10
N LEU A 45 15.85 21.46 6.70
CA LEU A 45 15.29 22.53 7.53
C LEU A 45 14.14 22.05 8.44
N HIS A 46 13.67 20.81 8.27
CA HIS A 46 12.54 20.24 9.03
C HIS A 46 12.95 18.95 9.77
N PRO A 47 13.99 18.99 10.62
CA PRO A 47 14.30 17.84 11.48
C PRO A 47 13.14 17.57 12.43
N ALA A 48 12.89 16.30 12.75
CA ALA A 48 12.00 15.96 13.85
C ALA A 48 12.62 16.46 15.17
N ALA A 49 11.78 16.95 16.09
CA ALA A 49 12.21 17.33 17.42
C ALA A 49 12.73 16.12 18.20
N GLU A 50 13.66 16.38 19.11
CA GLU A 50 14.20 15.36 19.98
C GLU A 50 13.12 14.80 20.91
N SER A 51 13.22 13.51 21.21
CA SER A 51 12.26 12.84 22.10
C SER A 51 12.24 13.51 23.47
N GLY A 52 11.10 14.08 23.86
CA GLY A 52 10.92 14.77 25.14
C GLY A 52 10.85 16.30 25.04
N ASP A 53 11.00 16.88 23.85
CA ASP A 53 10.71 18.29 23.61
C ASP A 53 9.18 18.55 23.65
N PRO A 54 8.66 19.39 24.55
CA PRO A 54 7.24 19.75 24.56
C PRO A 54 6.78 20.43 23.27
N ALA A 55 7.67 21.05 22.48
CA ALA A 55 7.33 21.58 21.15
C ALA A 55 7.07 20.47 20.11
N GLY A 56 7.55 19.25 20.35
CA GLY A 56 7.35 18.08 19.49
C GLY A 56 5.99 17.39 19.64
N CYS A 57 5.11 17.85 20.53
CA CYS A 57 3.83 17.19 20.82
C CYS A 57 2.85 17.11 19.62
N PHE A 58 3.07 17.92 18.58
CA PHE A 58 2.30 17.89 17.33
C PHE A 58 3.13 17.43 16.13
N GLN A 59 4.32 16.88 16.36
CA GLN A 59 5.15 16.33 15.28
C GLN A 59 4.95 14.82 15.16
N SER A 60 5.19 14.30 13.96
CA SER A 60 5.17 12.87 13.70
C SER A 60 6.48 12.46 13.02
N PRO A 61 7.46 11.99 13.81
CA PRO A 61 8.79 11.68 13.30
C PRO A 61 8.74 10.52 12.31
N LYS A 62 9.35 10.73 11.14
CA LYS A 62 9.37 9.77 10.04
C LYS A 62 10.74 9.73 9.39
N THR A 63 11.22 8.53 9.13
CA THR A 63 12.38 8.31 8.26
C THR A 63 11.85 8.00 6.87
N LEU A 64 12.14 8.86 5.89
CA LEU A 64 11.60 8.71 4.53
C LEU A 64 12.36 7.71 3.66
N ALA A 65 13.67 7.61 3.86
CA ALA A 65 14.59 6.82 3.05
C ALA A 65 15.25 5.73 3.91
N GLY A 66 16.17 4.96 3.33
CA GLY A 66 16.78 3.83 4.02
C GLY A 66 17.63 4.22 5.23
N ASP A 67 18.13 3.21 5.93
CA ASP A 67 18.92 3.35 7.16
C ASP A 67 20.07 4.37 7.03
N GLY A 68 20.19 5.26 8.03
CA GLY A 68 21.13 6.37 8.06
C GLY A 68 20.61 7.70 7.49
N SER A 69 19.38 7.72 6.97
CA SER A 69 18.71 8.95 6.52
C SER A 69 18.20 9.79 7.70
N PRO A 70 18.09 11.13 7.56
CA PRO A 70 17.58 11.98 8.62
C PRO A 70 16.11 11.65 8.95
N VAL A 71 15.79 11.77 10.24
CA VAL A 71 14.40 11.75 10.72
C VAL A 71 13.82 13.15 10.56
N ILE A 72 12.66 13.25 9.94
CA ILE A 72 11.95 14.51 9.72
C ILE A 72 10.56 14.47 10.35
N ASP A 73 9.97 15.65 10.52
CA ASP A 73 8.55 15.74 10.83
C ASP A 73 7.72 15.47 9.57
N GLU A 74 6.82 14.47 9.60
CA GLU A 74 6.02 14.09 8.43
C GLU A 74 5.06 15.21 7.98
N PHE A 75 4.72 16.14 8.89
CA PHE A 75 3.85 17.28 8.59
C PHE A 75 4.50 18.35 7.71
N CYS A 76 5.80 18.25 7.39
CA CYS A 76 6.42 19.09 6.37
C CYS A 76 6.06 18.67 4.93
N ILE A 77 5.53 17.46 4.72
CA ILE A 77 5.21 16.92 3.38
C ILE A 77 4.02 17.64 2.74
N PRO A 78 2.87 17.86 3.42
CA PRO A 78 1.73 18.57 2.85
C PRO A 78 2.04 19.98 2.37
N GLU A 79 2.96 20.70 3.04
CA GLU A 79 3.37 22.04 2.63
C GLU A 79 4.04 22.02 1.24
N VAL A 80 5.01 21.13 1.05
CA VAL A 80 5.68 20.96 -0.26
C VAL A 80 4.70 20.42 -1.31
N ALA A 81 3.86 19.46 -0.95
CA ALA A 81 2.84 18.93 -1.84
C ALA A 81 1.91 20.02 -2.38
N THR A 82 1.47 20.93 -1.50
CA THR A 82 0.63 22.08 -1.87
C THR A 82 1.38 23.03 -2.79
N MET A 83 2.64 23.37 -2.48
CA MET A 83 3.45 24.27 -3.29
C MET A 83 3.77 23.71 -4.69
N LEU A 84 3.93 22.38 -4.81
CA LEU A 84 4.22 21.72 -6.08
C LEU A 84 2.96 21.30 -6.86
N GLY A 85 1.76 21.41 -6.27
CA GLY A 85 0.51 20.95 -6.88
C GLY A 85 0.47 19.43 -7.06
N MET A 86 1.06 18.68 -6.13
CA MET A 86 1.19 17.22 -6.16
C MET A 86 0.45 16.59 -4.97
N THR A 87 0.14 15.30 -5.04
CA THR A 87 -0.38 14.56 -3.88
C THR A 87 0.70 14.36 -2.83
N CYS A 88 0.31 14.20 -1.56
CA CYS A 88 1.24 13.90 -0.47
C CYS A 88 2.05 12.64 -0.75
N ASP A 89 1.44 11.59 -1.30
CA ASP A 89 2.13 10.33 -1.63
C ASP A 89 3.20 10.50 -2.72
N SER A 90 2.88 11.31 -3.74
CA SER A 90 3.79 11.58 -4.86
C SER A 90 5.00 12.41 -4.42
N VAL A 91 4.76 13.44 -3.59
CA VAL A 91 5.86 14.22 -2.99
C VAL A 91 6.63 13.38 -1.99
N GLY A 92 5.96 12.57 -1.16
CA GLY A 92 6.61 11.67 -0.23
C GLY A 92 7.60 10.74 -0.93
N SER A 93 7.16 10.08 -2.00
CA SER A 93 8.03 9.21 -2.83
C SER A 93 9.18 9.99 -3.47
N TYR A 94 8.91 11.20 -3.99
CA TYR A 94 9.96 12.05 -4.55
C TYR A 94 11.01 12.47 -3.51
N LEU A 95 10.57 12.85 -2.30
CA LEU A 95 11.46 13.20 -1.20
C LEU A 95 12.27 11.98 -0.74
N THR A 96 11.66 10.80 -0.63
CA THR A 96 12.37 9.54 -0.36
C THR A 96 13.52 9.33 -1.34
N ASP A 97 13.26 9.41 -2.65
CA ASP A 97 14.32 9.22 -3.67
C ASP A 97 15.46 10.25 -3.52
N VAL A 98 15.12 11.51 -3.26
CA VAL A 98 16.10 12.61 -3.15
C VAL A 98 16.95 12.47 -1.88
N ILE A 99 16.34 12.09 -0.76
CA ILE A 99 17.02 11.87 0.53
C ILE A 99 17.92 10.64 0.43
N GLU A 100 17.41 9.55 -0.13
CA GLU A 100 18.18 8.34 -0.40
C GLU A 100 19.44 8.66 -1.21
N LEU A 101 19.29 9.43 -2.30
CA LEU A 101 20.43 9.88 -3.11
C LEU A 101 21.42 10.71 -2.29
N ARG A 102 20.95 11.75 -1.58
CA ARG A 102 21.82 12.70 -0.88
C ARG A 102 22.60 12.07 0.26
N TYR A 103 21.97 11.20 1.04
CA TYR A 103 22.54 10.71 2.30
C TYR A 103 23.15 9.32 2.19
N ARG A 104 22.70 8.49 1.23
CA ARG A 104 23.14 7.10 1.10
C ARG A 104 23.89 6.77 -0.19
N LEU A 105 23.67 7.55 -1.25
CA LEU A 105 24.31 7.35 -2.56
C LEU A 105 25.14 8.58 -3.00
N PRO A 106 26.18 8.97 -2.23
CA PRO A 106 26.90 10.22 -2.42
C PRO A 106 27.63 10.34 -3.77
N ARG A 107 28.09 9.24 -4.38
CA ARG A 107 28.77 9.26 -5.68
C ARG A 107 27.78 9.51 -6.81
N LEU A 108 26.62 8.87 -6.77
CA LEU A 108 25.50 9.15 -7.68
C LEU A 108 24.99 10.57 -7.50
N TRP A 109 24.80 11.03 -6.26
CA TRP A 109 24.39 12.40 -5.98
C TRP A 109 25.35 13.42 -6.59
N ALA A 110 26.67 13.25 -6.35
CA ALA A 110 27.68 14.12 -6.96
C ALA A 110 27.61 14.10 -8.49
N SER A 111 27.40 12.93 -9.10
CA SER A 111 27.29 12.78 -10.56
C SER A 111 26.03 13.46 -11.13
N VAL A 112 24.92 13.47 -10.38
CA VAL A 112 23.71 14.25 -10.74
C VAL A 112 23.99 15.75 -10.68
N LEU A 113 24.68 16.22 -9.63
CA LEU A 113 25.03 17.63 -9.49
C LEU A 113 25.98 18.13 -10.59
N MET A 114 26.88 17.26 -11.07
CA MET A 114 27.77 17.56 -12.19
C MET A 114 27.06 17.48 -13.57
N GLY A 115 25.83 16.96 -13.62
CA GLY A 115 25.08 16.76 -14.86
C GLY A 115 25.50 15.51 -15.64
N ASP A 116 26.37 14.66 -15.09
CA ASP A 116 26.83 13.43 -15.72
C ASP A 116 25.74 12.35 -15.71
N VAL A 117 24.86 12.34 -14.69
CA VAL A 117 23.75 11.39 -14.55
C VAL A 117 22.42 12.13 -14.59
N THR A 118 21.47 11.64 -15.40
CA THR A 118 20.14 12.25 -15.46
C THR A 118 19.34 11.99 -14.18
N PRO A 119 18.62 12.98 -13.62
CA PRO A 119 17.87 12.86 -12.37
C PRO A 119 16.97 11.63 -12.26
N TRP A 120 16.12 11.37 -13.25
CA TRP A 120 15.21 10.21 -13.25
C TRP A 120 15.96 8.87 -13.11
N ARG A 121 17.18 8.78 -13.67
CA ARG A 121 18.01 7.57 -13.63
C ARG A 121 18.59 7.35 -12.26
N ALA A 122 19.07 8.41 -11.63
CA ALA A 122 19.56 8.36 -10.25
C ALA A 122 18.43 7.98 -9.28
N ARG A 123 17.25 8.58 -9.44
CA ARG A 123 16.06 8.23 -8.65
C ARG A 123 15.64 6.77 -8.82
N ALA A 124 15.65 6.25 -10.05
CA ALA A 124 15.35 4.84 -10.29
C ALA A 124 16.34 3.89 -9.60
N ILE A 125 17.61 4.29 -9.44
CA ILE A 125 18.58 3.52 -8.64
C ILE A 125 18.26 3.64 -7.15
N ALA A 126 18.00 4.85 -6.66
CA ALA A 126 17.66 5.11 -5.26
C ALA A 126 16.44 4.30 -4.77
N GLN A 127 15.41 4.19 -5.60
CA GLN A 127 14.22 3.36 -5.30
C GLN A 127 14.57 1.89 -5.02
N THR A 128 15.69 1.38 -5.54
CA THR A 128 16.13 0.00 -5.31
C THR A 128 17.02 -0.17 -4.08
N THR A 129 17.37 0.92 -3.40
CA THR A 129 18.29 0.91 -2.25
C THR A 129 17.65 1.23 -0.91
N VAL A 130 16.40 1.73 -0.90
CA VAL A 130 15.67 2.11 0.33
C VAL A 130 15.64 0.97 1.36
N ASP A 131 15.33 -0.26 0.93
CA ASP A 131 15.24 -1.43 1.81
C ASP A 131 16.58 -2.11 2.11
N LEU A 132 17.69 -1.57 1.57
CA LEU A 132 19.02 -2.12 1.79
C LEU A 132 19.63 -1.57 3.09
N THR A 133 20.57 -2.32 3.69
CA THR A 133 21.43 -1.79 4.75
C THR A 133 22.36 -0.70 4.20
N SER A 134 22.87 0.17 5.08
CA SER A 134 23.80 1.25 4.70
C SER A 134 25.02 0.74 3.90
N GLN A 135 25.58 -0.41 4.29
CA GLN A 135 26.69 -1.04 3.58
C GLN A 135 26.31 -1.56 2.18
N ALA A 136 25.13 -2.18 2.05
CA ALA A 136 24.63 -2.66 0.77
C ALA A 136 24.33 -1.50 -0.19
N ALA A 137 23.72 -0.41 0.30
CA ALA A 137 23.46 0.79 -0.50
C ALA A 137 24.77 1.47 -0.97
N ALA A 138 25.77 1.60 -0.08
CA ALA A 138 27.08 2.14 -0.45
C ALA A 138 27.78 1.32 -1.54
N PHE A 139 27.65 0.00 -1.52
CA PHE A 139 28.14 -0.86 -2.59
C PHE A 139 27.40 -0.61 -3.92
N VAL A 140 26.08 -0.46 -3.90
CA VAL A 140 25.31 -0.11 -5.11
C VAL A 140 25.74 1.24 -5.66
N ASP A 141 25.94 2.26 -4.82
CA ASP A 141 26.44 3.58 -5.23
C ASP A 141 27.79 3.48 -5.96
N GLU A 142 28.75 2.78 -5.35
CA GLU A 142 30.07 2.55 -5.95
C GLU A 142 29.99 1.86 -7.31
N GLN A 143 29.18 0.81 -7.42
CA GLN A 143 29.09 0.00 -8.63
C GLN A 143 28.34 0.71 -9.76
N THR A 144 27.41 1.61 -9.44
CA THR A 144 26.50 2.19 -10.43
C THR A 144 26.88 3.60 -10.86
N ALA A 145 27.55 4.41 -10.02
CA ALA A 145 27.81 5.82 -10.29
C ALA A 145 28.46 6.11 -11.64
N TRP A 146 29.46 5.30 -12.05
CA TRP A 146 30.20 5.49 -13.30
C TRP A 146 29.43 5.07 -14.57
N CYS A 147 28.35 4.29 -14.44
CA CYS A 147 27.61 3.73 -15.57
C CYS A 147 26.09 3.92 -15.50
N ALA A 148 25.57 4.71 -14.56
CA ALA A 148 24.14 4.86 -14.29
C ALA A 148 23.27 5.07 -15.55
N ASN A 149 23.69 5.95 -16.46
CA ASN A 149 22.93 6.21 -17.70
C ASN A 149 22.88 5.01 -18.65
N ARG A 150 23.84 4.08 -18.60
CA ARG A 150 23.93 2.89 -19.47
C ARG A 150 23.35 1.63 -18.84
N LEU A 151 23.11 1.61 -17.53
CA LEU A 151 22.62 0.41 -16.83
C LEU A 151 21.25 -0.01 -17.33
N THR A 152 21.09 -1.25 -17.75
CA THR A 152 19.76 -1.81 -18.01
C THR A 152 19.06 -2.17 -16.69
N PRO A 153 17.72 -2.24 -16.64
CA PRO A 153 17.00 -2.66 -15.44
C PRO A 153 17.52 -4.00 -14.88
N SER A 154 17.78 -4.98 -15.75
CA SER A 154 18.32 -6.28 -15.32
C SER A 154 19.75 -6.23 -14.79
N GLN A 155 20.57 -5.27 -15.25
CA GLN A 155 21.91 -5.06 -14.68
C GLN A 155 21.84 -4.42 -13.30
N LEU A 156 20.91 -3.48 -13.10
CA LEU A 156 20.65 -2.88 -11.79
C LEU A 156 20.18 -3.95 -10.80
N VAL A 157 19.17 -4.75 -11.16
CA VAL A 157 18.67 -5.85 -10.32
C VAL A 157 19.80 -6.80 -9.91
N ARG A 158 20.63 -7.25 -10.86
CA ARG A 158 21.78 -8.11 -10.55
C ARG A 158 22.79 -7.46 -9.59
N THR A 159 22.99 -6.15 -9.71
CA THR A 159 23.90 -5.40 -8.83
C THR A 159 23.32 -5.33 -7.40
N VAL A 160 22.03 -5.06 -7.28
CA VAL A 160 21.30 -5.06 -6.01
C VAL A 160 21.27 -6.45 -5.38
N ASP A 161 20.96 -7.49 -6.14
CA ASP A 161 20.99 -8.88 -5.67
C ASP A 161 22.37 -9.28 -5.15
N HIS A 162 23.44 -8.87 -5.86
CA HIS A 162 24.80 -9.10 -5.39
C HIS A 162 25.10 -8.32 -4.10
N ALA A 163 24.62 -7.08 -3.97
CA ALA A 163 24.74 -6.30 -2.74
C ALA A 163 24.05 -7.01 -1.57
N ARG A 164 22.82 -7.50 -1.78
CA ARG A 164 22.04 -8.24 -0.79
C ARG A 164 22.72 -9.54 -0.38
N ALA A 165 23.17 -10.35 -1.35
CA ALA A 165 23.87 -11.60 -1.06
C ALA A 165 25.17 -11.37 -0.26
N ARG A 166 25.87 -10.27 -0.52
CA ARG A 166 27.15 -9.95 0.12
C ARG A 166 27.01 -9.32 1.51
N TYR A 167 26.07 -8.41 1.69
CA TYR A 167 25.96 -7.57 2.90
C TYR A 167 24.69 -7.81 3.72
N MET A 168 23.75 -8.61 3.21
CA MET A 168 22.50 -8.97 3.89
C MET A 168 22.22 -10.48 3.80
N PRO A 169 23.20 -11.38 4.05
CA PRO A 169 23.03 -12.81 3.83
C PRO A 169 21.96 -13.43 4.74
N GLU A 170 21.82 -12.95 5.98
CA GLU A 170 20.82 -13.45 6.93
C GLU A 170 19.39 -13.06 6.51
N ALA A 171 19.18 -11.80 6.13
CA ALA A 171 17.89 -11.33 5.61
C ALA A 171 17.51 -12.08 4.32
N LEU A 172 18.47 -12.28 3.41
CA LEU A 172 18.24 -13.06 2.20
C LEU A 172 17.90 -14.53 2.53
N ALA A 173 18.58 -15.16 3.50
CA ALA A 173 18.28 -16.52 3.92
C ALA A 173 16.88 -16.63 4.56
N ALA A 174 16.49 -15.65 5.38
CA ALA A 174 15.17 -15.57 5.98
C ALA A 174 14.08 -15.39 4.92
N GLU A 175 14.30 -14.52 3.93
CA GLU A 175 13.38 -14.37 2.80
C GLU A 175 13.27 -15.63 1.95
N VAL A 176 14.39 -16.33 1.69
CA VAL A 176 14.36 -17.61 0.97
C VAL A 176 13.61 -18.67 1.76
N ALA A 177 13.79 -18.71 3.08
CA ALA A 177 13.05 -19.62 3.95
C ALA A 177 11.54 -19.30 3.99
N ALA A 178 11.18 -18.01 4.06
CA ALA A 178 9.79 -17.56 3.97
C ALA A 178 9.20 -17.85 2.58
N ALA A 179 9.98 -17.64 1.52
CA ALA A 179 9.57 -17.92 0.14
C ALA A 179 9.52 -19.41 -0.20
N ALA A 180 10.09 -20.29 0.63
CA ALA A 180 9.96 -21.74 0.48
C ALA A 180 8.52 -22.19 0.81
N ASP A 181 7.80 -21.43 1.64
CA ASP A 181 6.39 -21.66 1.93
C ASP A 181 5.54 -20.43 1.55
N LYS A 182 5.19 -20.34 0.27
CA LYS A 182 4.31 -19.27 -0.25
C LYS A 182 2.83 -19.54 0.00
N ARG A 183 2.48 -20.68 0.60
CA ARG A 183 1.09 -21.06 0.79
C ARG A 183 0.47 -20.12 1.82
N HIS A 184 -0.62 -19.48 1.45
CA HIS A 184 -1.32 -18.56 2.33
C HIS A 184 -2.79 -18.47 1.94
N VAL A 185 -3.60 -17.98 2.88
CA VAL A 185 -5.00 -17.63 2.64
C VAL A 185 -5.22 -16.28 3.31
N THR A 186 -5.51 -15.26 2.50
CA THR A 186 -5.73 -13.88 2.96
C THR A 186 -7.20 -13.51 2.77
N PHE A 187 -7.80 -12.98 3.83
CA PHE A 187 -9.11 -12.34 3.78
C PHE A 187 -8.90 -10.82 3.88
N VAL A 188 -9.28 -10.09 2.85
CA VAL A 188 -9.16 -8.63 2.82
C VAL A 188 -10.34 -8.02 3.57
N THR A 189 -10.21 -7.90 4.90
CA THR A 189 -11.30 -7.47 5.80
C THR A 189 -11.38 -5.96 5.99
N ASP A 190 -10.34 -5.22 5.60
CA ASP A 190 -10.24 -3.76 5.69
C ASP A 190 -10.89 -3.04 4.49
N GLN A 191 -10.99 -3.72 3.34
CA GLN A 191 -11.70 -3.25 2.15
C GLN A 191 -12.94 -4.10 1.89
N VAL A 192 -14.01 -3.83 2.65
CA VAL A 192 -15.33 -4.40 2.36
C VAL A 192 -15.93 -3.66 1.18
N SER A 193 -16.29 -4.41 0.15
CA SER A 193 -16.99 -3.84 -1.01
C SER A 193 -18.38 -3.30 -0.60
N TYR A 194 -18.88 -2.29 -1.31
CA TYR A 194 -20.20 -1.71 -1.01
C TYR A 194 -21.35 -2.72 -1.12
N ASP A 195 -21.17 -3.81 -1.86
CA ASP A 195 -22.10 -4.93 -2.01
C ASP A 195 -22.02 -5.99 -0.88
N GLY A 196 -21.16 -5.78 0.12
CA GLY A 196 -21.07 -6.66 1.29
C GLY A 196 -20.28 -7.95 1.06
N THR A 197 -19.40 -7.96 0.06
CA THR A 197 -18.47 -9.06 -0.21
C THR A 197 -17.05 -8.70 0.23
N ILE A 198 -16.28 -9.70 0.68
CA ILE A 198 -14.85 -9.54 0.99
C ILE A 198 -14.03 -10.31 -0.03
N HIS A 199 -12.84 -9.80 -0.36
CA HIS A 199 -11.92 -10.51 -1.23
C HIS A 199 -11.18 -11.61 -0.45
N LEU A 200 -11.10 -12.79 -1.07
CA LEU A 200 -10.29 -13.92 -0.62
C LEU A 200 -9.27 -14.22 -1.72
N GLU A 201 -8.00 -14.25 -1.34
CA GLU A 201 -6.93 -14.77 -2.17
C GLU A 201 -6.19 -15.90 -1.42
N ALA A 202 -5.72 -16.89 -2.17
CA ALA A 202 -5.03 -18.02 -1.59
C ALA A 202 -4.03 -18.65 -2.55
N ASP A 203 -2.86 -19.00 -2.02
CA ASP A 203 -1.91 -19.91 -2.63
C ASP A 203 -1.95 -21.23 -1.86
N LEU A 204 -2.31 -22.31 -2.53
CA LEU A 204 -2.42 -23.66 -1.96
C LEU A 204 -1.49 -24.62 -2.68
N GLU A 205 -1.23 -25.80 -2.09
CA GLU A 205 -0.59 -26.87 -2.84
C GLU A 205 -1.46 -27.29 -4.03
N ILE A 206 -0.83 -27.66 -5.15
CA ILE A 206 -1.52 -28.09 -6.37
C ILE A 206 -2.63 -29.14 -6.08
N PRO A 207 -2.38 -30.24 -5.34
CA PRO A 207 -3.45 -31.20 -5.03
C PRO A 207 -4.61 -30.58 -4.25
N ASP A 208 -4.32 -29.71 -3.27
CA ASP A 208 -5.34 -29.06 -2.44
C ASP A 208 -6.15 -28.04 -3.24
N ALA A 209 -5.49 -27.25 -4.09
CA ALA A 209 -6.13 -26.29 -4.98
C ALA A 209 -7.08 -26.99 -5.96
N LEU A 210 -6.65 -28.10 -6.55
CA LEU A 210 -7.48 -28.90 -7.47
C LEU A 210 -8.64 -29.58 -6.74
N GLY A 211 -8.40 -30.10 -5.52
CA GLY A 211 -9.43 -30.67 -4.67
C GLY A 211 -10.51 -29.65 -4.29
N LEU A 212 -10.09 -28.46 -3.86
CA LEU A 212 -11.00 -27.35 -3.54
C LEU A 212 -11.79 -26.89 -4.78
N ALA A 213 -11.13 -26.69 -5.91
CA ALA A 213 -11.78 -26.30 -7.16
C ALA A 213 -12.84 -27.32 -7.60
N ARG A 214 -12.54 -28.62 -7.44
CA ARG A 214 -13.48 -29.69 -7.72
C ARG A 214 -14.67 -29.66 -6.76
N ALA A 215 -14.43 -29.55 -5.46
CA ALA A 215 -15.47 -29.48 -4.44
C ALA A 215 -16.43 -28.29 -4.66
N VAL A 216 -15.89 -27.11 -4.99
CA VAL A 216 -16.68 -25.91 -5.32
C VAL A 216 -17.50 -26.14 -6.60
N THR A 217 -16.91 -26.75 -7.62
CA THR A 217 -17.60 -27.06 -8.88
C THR A 217 -18.76 -28.04 -8.66
N ASP A 218 -18.55 -29.11 -7.90
CA ASP A 218 -19.58 -30.10 -7.58
C ASP A 218 -20.68 -29.52 -6.70
N GLY A 219 -20.33 -28.65 -5.74
CA GLY A 219 -21.29 -27.91 -4.92
C GLY A 219 -22.16 -26.96 -5.75
N ALA A 220 -21.56 -26.21 -6.67
CA ALA A 220 -22.29 -25.31 -7.56
C ALA A 220 -23.25 -26.08 -8.50
N ALA A 221 -22.85 -27.24 -9.01
CA ALA A 221 -23.71 -28.12 -9.80
C ALA A 221 -24.89 -28.68 -8.99
N ARG A 222 -24.64 -29.04 -7.72
CA ARG A 222 -25.69 -29.49 -6.79
C ARG A 222 -26.71 -28.40 -6.52
N LEU A 223 -26.26 -27.17 -6.25
CA LEU A 223 -27.14 -26.01 -6.06
C LEU A 223 -28.01 -25.76 -7.29
N ALA A 224 -27.46 -25.91 -8.51
CA ALA A 224 -28.22 -25.82 -9.75
C ALA A 224 -29.30 -26.93 -9.83
N GLY A 225 -28.95 -28.18 -9.52
CA GLY A 225 -29.89 -29.31 -9.50
C GLY A 225 -31.00 -29.16 -8.46
N LEU A 226 -30.77 -28.41 -7.38
CA LEU A 226 -31.76 -28.07 -6.35
C LEU A 226 -32.61 -26.83 -6.72
N GLY A 227 -32.39 -26.23 -7.89
CA GLY A 227 -33.20 -25.13 -8.41
C GLY A 227 -32.68 -23.72 -8.09
N SER A 228 -31.42 -23.56 -7.67
CA SER A 228 -30.83 -22.21 -7.50
C SER A 228 -30.78 -21.45 -8.84
N THR A 229 -31.38 -20.26 -8.85
CA THR A 229 -31.44 -19.35 -9.99
C THR A 229 -30.23 -18.42 -10.10
N ASP A 230 -29.24 -18.54 -9.22
CA ASP A 230 -28.07 -17.66 -9.19
C ASP A 230 -27.18 -17.84 -10.44
N THR A 231 -26.26 -16.91 -10.68
CA THR A 231 -25.23 -17.09 -11.71
C THR A 231 -24.32 -18.26 -11.35
N LEU A 232 -23.57 -18.78 -12.33
CA LEU A 232 -22.60 -19.86 -12.07
C LEU A 232 -21.60 -19.46 -10.98
N ASP A 233 -21.05 -18.25 -11.06
CA ASP A 233 -20.08 -17.77 -10.07
C ASP A 233 -20.74 -17.46 -8.71
N GLY A 234 -22.00 -17.01 -8.69
CA GLY A 234 -22.78 -16.90 -7.45
C GLY A 234 -22.94 -18.26 -6.75
N ARG A 235 -23.30 -19.31 -7.50
CA ARG A 235 -23.37 -20.67 -6.94
C ARG A 235 -22.01 -21.21 -6.49
N ARG A 236 -20.90 -20.85 -7.15
CA ARG A 236 -19.54 -21.23 -6.72
C ARG A 236 -19.17 -20.55 -5.42
N ALA A 237 -19.47 -19.26 -5.26
CA ALA A 237 -19.27 -18.54 -4.01
C ALA A 237 -20.10 -19.15 -2.86
N THR A 238 -21.38 -19.43 -3.11
CA THR A 238 -22.25 -20.11 -2.14
C THR A 238 -21.74 -21.50 -1.79
N ALA A 239 -21.31 -22.29 -2.78
CA ALA A 239 -20.76 -23.62 -2.55
C ALA A 239 -19.48 -23.58 -1.70
N LEU A 240 -18.60 -22.60 -1.91
CA LEU A 240 -17.41 -22.39 -1.08
C LEU A 240 -17.79 -22.04 0.37
N GLY A 241 -18.76 -21.14 0.55
CA GLY A 241 -19.29 -20.80 1.87
C GLY A 241 -19.97 -21.97 2.57
N ASP A 242 -20.65 -22.83 1.82
CA ASP A 242 -21.25 -24.06 2.32
C ASP A 242 -20.19 -25.06 2.78
N LEU A 243 -19.08 -25.23 2.05
CA LEU A 243 -17.97 -26.08 2.50
C LEU A 243 -17.47 -25.63 3.88
N ALA A 244 -17.26 -24.33 4.08
CA ALA A 244 -16.88 -23.77 5.37
C ALA A 244 -17.95 -24.00 6.45
N ARG A 245 -19.24 -23.77 6.12
CA ARG A 245 -20.35 -23.96 7.06
C ARG A 245 -20.52 -25.42 7.49
N HIS A 246 -20.34 -26.37 6.56
CA HIS A 246 -20.37 -27.80 6.86
C HIS A 246 -19.21 -28.17 7.80
N GLN A 247 -18.01 -27.68 7.52
CA GLN A 247 -16.86 -27.90 8.39
C GLN A 247 -17.08 -27.34 9.80
N LEU A 248 -17.65 -26.14 9.92
CA LEU A 248 -17.98 -25.54 11.22
C LEU A 248 -19.13 -26.24 11.96
N ALA A 249 -19.98 -26.98 11.25
CA ALA A 249 -21.04 -27.78 11.84
C ALA A 249 -20.52 -29.11 12.42
N PHE A 250 -19.45 -29.67 11.85
CA PHE A 250 -18.69 -30.76 12.44
C PHE A 250 -17.69 -30.18 13.45
N GLY A 251 -18.15 -29.94 14.69
CA GLY A 251 -17.25 -29.61 15.78
C GLY A 251 -16.21 -30.73 15.95
N PHE A 252 -14.95 -30.45 15.64
CA PHE A 252 -13.86 -31.29 16.09
C PHE A 252 -13.68 -30.99 17.58
N ASP A 253 -14.36 -31.76 18.44
CA ASP A 253 -14.07 -31.79 19.87
C ASP A 253 -12.62 -32.29 20.02
N THR A 254 -11.72 -31.37 20.34
CA THR A 254 -10.47 -31.74 21.02
C THR A 254 -10.78 -31.97 22.49
N ASP A 255 -11.57 -33.01 22.78
CA ASP A 255 -11.61 -33.65 24.10
C ASP A 255 -11.37 -35.14 23.85
N HIS A 256 -10.12 -35.56 24.01
CA HIS A 256 -9.80 -36.97 24.17
C HIS A 256 -10.23 -37.39 25.58
N PRO A 257 -11.22 -38.30 25.76
CA PRO A 257 -11.43 -38.90 27.06
C PRO A 257 -10.33 -39.94 27.27
N VAL A 258 -9.31 -39.59 28.04
CA VAL A 258 -8.53 -40.60 28.75
C VAL A 258 -9.52 -41.28 29.70
N ALA A 259 -9.78 -42.56 29.45
CA ALA A 259 -10.69 -43.38 30.22
C ALA A 259 -10.44 -43.26 31.72
N GLN A 260 -11.38 -42.65 32.44
CA GLN A 260 -11.60 -42.92 33.86
C GLN A 260 -13.09 -43.03 34.13
N THR A 261 -13.47 -44.23 34.57
CA THR A 261 -14.77 -44.62 35.07
C THR A 261 -15.15 -43.74 36.27
N ALA A 262 -16.18 -42.90 36.14
CA ALA A 262 -17.05 -42.50 37.23
C ALA A 262 -18.32 -41.85 36.69
N GLU A 263 -19.45 -42.32 37.19
CA GLU A 263 -20.80 -41.86 36.90
C GLU A 263 -20.94 -40.36 37.16
N GLN A 264 -21.37 -39.61 36.14
CA GLN A 264 -21.97 -38.29 36.32
C GLN A 264 -23.05 -38.07 35.26
N THR A 265 -24.29 -38.11 35.73
CA THR A 265 -25.49 -37.62 35.06
C THR A 265 -25.34 -36.15 34.72
N GLY A 266 -24.90 -35.85 33.50
CA GLY A 266 -24.88 -34.50 32.91
C GLY A 266 -25.75 -34.49 31.64
N LYS A 267 -26.70 -33.55 31.56
CA LYS A 267 -27.50 -33.31 30.35
C LYS A 267 -26.59 -33.07 29.14
N PRO A 268 -26.95 -33.55 27.93
CA PRO A 268 -26.19 -33.21 26.73
C PRO A 268 -26.20 -31.69 26.51
N GLN A 269 -25.00 -31.10 26.51
CA GLN A 269 -24.77 -29.71 26.16
C GLN A 269 -25.09 -29.54 24.66
N PRO A 270 -25.97 -28.62 24.25
CA PRO A 270 -26.25 -28.40 22.84
C PRO A 270 -25.02 -27.81 22.15
N VAL A 271 -24.60 -28.43 21.05
CA VAL A 271 -23.59 -27.88 20.12
C VAL A 271 -24.13 -26.55 19.57
N THR A 272 -23.67 -25.43 20.14
CA THR A 272 -24.01 -24.10 19.64
C THR A 272 -23.32 -23.87 18.30
N LYS A 273 -24.13 -23.68 17.25
CA LYS A 273 -23.64 -23.21 15.94
C LYS A 273 -22.82 -21.92 16.14
N PRO A 274 -21.64 -21.78 15.51
CA PRO A 274 -20.91 -20.52 15.57
C PRO A 274 -21.78 -19.42 14.94
N VAL A 275 -22.00 -18.35 15.69
CA VAL A 275 -22.71 -17.16 15.22
C VAL A 275 -21.75 -16.36 14.35
N THR A 276 -22.04 -16.21 13.06
CA THR A 276 -21.31 -15.28 12.20
C THR A 276 -21.60 -13.85 12.65
N GLN A 277 -20.63 -13.20 13.29
CA GLN A 277 -20.76 -11.79 13.67
C GLN A 277 -20.45 -10.91 12.45
N ILE A 278 -21.46 -10.16 11.99
CA ILE A 278 -21.32 -9.18 10.90
C ILE A 278 -21.22 -7.79 11.56
N VAL A 279 -20.12 -7.08 11.34
CA VAL A 279 -19.94 -5.69 11.82
C VAL A 279 -20.14 -4.75 10.63
N LEU A 280 -21.24 -4.00 10.63
CA LEU A 280 -21.58 -3.04 9.59
C LEU A 280 -21.13 -1.63 10.02
N HIS A 281 -20.16 -1.05 9.31
CA HIS A 281 -19.79 0.35 9.48
C HIS A 281 -20.58 1.22 8.49
N ALA A 282 -21.65 1.85 8.98
CA ALA A 282 -22.48 2.76 8.18
C ALA A 282 -22.16 4.22 8.55
N HIS A 283 -21.79 5.02 7.54
CA HIS A 283 -21.68 6.48 7.69
C HIS A 283 -23.06 7.10 7.47
N LEU A 284 -23.72 7.47 8.57
CA LEU A 284 -25.01 8.14 8.56
C LEU A 284 -24.80 9.66 8.72
N PRO A 285 -25.36 10.51 7.84
CA PRO A 285 -25.40 11.94 8.10
C PRO A 285 -26.33 12.21 9.30
N ALA A 286 -26.06 13.27 10.06
CA ALA A 286 -26.69 13.52 11.36
C ALA A 286 -28.22 13.66 11.30
N ASP A 287 -28.75 14.09 10.15
CA ASP A 287 -30.18 14.20 9.84
C ASP A 287 -30.88 12.84 9.68
N ALA A 288 -30.17 11.79 9.25
CA ALA A 288 -30.72 10.43 9.10
C ALA A 288 -31.08 9.77 10.45
N ILE A 289 -30.57 10.28 11.57
CA ILE A 289 -30.77 9.71 12.92
C ILE A 289 -31.99 10.35 13.63
N LEU A 290 -32.45 11.53 13.17
CA LEU A 290 -33.40 12.36 13.91
C LEU A 290 -34.88 12.26 13.46
N HIS A 291 -35.22 11.46 12.46
CA HIS A 291 -36.63 11.26 12.08
C HIS A 291 -37.37 10.31 13.03
N ARG A 292 -37.88 10.86 14.12
CA ARG A 292 -38.92 10.25 14.95
C ARG A 292 -40.25 10.37 14.19
N ASN A 293 -40.84 9.24 13.80
CA ASN A 293 -42.17 9.15 13.19
C ASN A 293 -43.20 9.90 14.04
N SER A 294 -43.58 11.11 13.63
CA SER A 294 -44.78 11.79 14.10
C SER A 294 -45.96 11.31 13.27
N SER A 295 -46.43 10.11 13.56
CA SER A 295 -47.70 9.58 13.07
C SER A 295 -48.55 9.15 14.26
N ASP A 296 -48.90 10.10 15.13
CA ASP A 296 -50.13 10.05 15.93
C ASP A 296 -50.37 11.41 16.59
N ALA A 297 -51.22 12.24 15.98
CA ALA A 297 -51.98 13.35 16.60
C ALA A 297 -52.69 14.16 15.50
N ALA A 298 -53.72 13.58 14.89
CA ALA A 298 -54.74 14.34 14.15
C ALA A 298 -56.12 13.80 14.52
N ALA A 299 -56.58 14.17 15.71
CA ALA A 299 -57.99 14.08 16.09
C ALA A 299 -58.30 15.18 17.12
N GLY A 300 -59.15 16.12 16.71
CA GLY A 300 -59.94 16.94 17.64
C GLY A 300 -59.61 18.43 17.71
N GLU A 301 -60.05 19.20 16.72
CA GLU A 301 -60.65 20.52 16.99
C GLU A 301 -62.00 20.31 17.70
N PRO A 302 -62.49 21.22 18.57
CA PRO A 302 -63.01 22.52 18.09
C PRO A 302 -62.91 23.76 19.03
N SER A 303 -62.92 24.92 18.37
CA SER A 303 -63.66 26.16 18.69
C SER A 303 -63.44 26.87 20.04
N GLU A 304 -63.01 28.15 20.01
CA GLU A 304 -63.89 29.34 20.04
C GLU A 304 -63.23 30.60 20.71
N VAL A 305 -63.62 31.77 20.18
CA VAL A 305 -63.65 33.14 20.75
C VAL A 305 -62.47 34.10 20.53
N LEU A 306 -62.68 34.92 19.49
CA LEU A 306 -62.37 36.34 19.27
C LEU A 306 -61.96 37.20 20.49
N SER A 307 -60.88 37.97 20.32
CA SER A 307 -60.87 39.46 20.30
C SER A 307 -59.55 39.96 19.72
#